data_AF-A0A0D3H570-F1
#
_entry.id   AF-A0A0D3H570-F1
#
_cell.length_a   1.000
_cell.length_b   1.000
_cell.length_c   1.000
_cell.angle_alpha   90.00
_cell.angle_beta   90.00
_cell.angle_gamma   90.00
#
_symmetry.space_group_name_H-M   'P 1'
#
loop_
_entity.id
_entity.type
_entity.pdbx_description
1 polymer ?
#
loop_
_entity_poly.entity_id
_entity_poly.type
_entity_poly.pdbx_seq_one_letter_code
_entity_poly.pdbx_strand_id
1 'polypeptide(L)' 'MDSVILKSFPSHAVFGEENGWRCIEKSDDYVCVLDPIDGTKSFITGKPLFGTLISLLYNGKPVF' A
#
# COMPACT_ATOMS: atom_id res chain seq x y z
N MET A 1 7.47 3.30 2.53
CA MET A 1 6.42 2.64 3.35
C MET A 1 6.46 1.14 3.08
N ASP A 2 6.32 0.76 1.81
CA ASP A 2 6.82 -0.47 1.18
C ASP A 2 8.03 -1.15 1.86
N SER A 3 9.18 -0.49 1.99
CA SER A 3 10.41 -1.09 2.54
C SER A 3 10.26 -1.50 4.01
N VAL A 4 9.47 -0.75 4.80
CA VAL A 4 9.22 -1.07 6.21
C VAL A 4 8.34 -2.30 6.33
N ILE A 5 7.30 -2.40 5.49
CA ILE A 5 6.38 -3.55 5.46
C ILE A 5 7.14 -4.80 5.02
N LEU A 6 7.86 -4.74 3.90
CA LEU A 6 8.61 -5.89 3.37
C LEU A 6 9.71 -6.36 4.32
N LYS A 7 10.34 -5.46 5.09
CA LYS A 7 11.33 -5.83 6.09
C LYS A 7 10.71 -6.49 7.33
N SER A 8 9.53 -6.05 7.73
CA SER A 8 8.84 -6.56 8.92
C SER A 8 8.04 -7.82 8.64
N PHE A 9 7.51 -7.95 7.42
CA PHE A 9 6.65 -9.02 6.95
C PHE A 9 7.10 -9.48 5.55
N PRO A 10 8.23 -10.20 5.43
CA PRO A 10 8.81 -10.59 4.14
C PRO A 10 7.91 -11.50 3.29
N SER A 11 6.99 -12.24 3.92
CA SER A 11 6.00 -13.08 3.26
C SER A 11 4.76 -12.33 2.79
N HIS A 12 4.65 -11.02 3.04
CA HIS A 12 3.55 -10.20 2.52
C HIS A 12 3.95 -9.57 1.18
N ALA A 13 2.96 -9.45 0.29
CA ALA A 13 3.07 -8.61 -0.88
C ALA A 13 2.64 -7.17 -0.55
N VAL A 14 3.16 -6.21 -1.29
CA VAL A 14 2.77 -4.79 -1.23
C VAL A 14 2.39 -4.36 -2.63
N PHE A 15 1.22 -3.72 -2.77
CA PHE A 15 0.77 -3.10 -4.00
C PHE A 15 0.62 -1.60 -3.78
N GLY A 16 1.60 -0.83 -4.24
CA GLY A 16 1.57 0.63 -4.14
C GLY A 16 1.10 1.28 -5.43
N GLU A 17 0.30 2.34 -5.33
CA GLU A 17 -0.14 3.14 -6.49
C GLU A 17 1.05 3.54 -7.38
N GLU A 18 2.13 4.07 -6.79
CA GLU A 18 3.30 4.54 -7.53
C GLU A 18 4.32 3.44 -7.87
N ASN A 19 4.35 2.37 -7.09
CA ASN A 19 5.43 1.39 -7.08
C ASN A 19 5.03 0.02 -7.64
N GLY A 20 3.75 -0.17 -7.94
CA GLY A 20 3.19 -1.45 -8.39
C GLY A 20 3.35 -2.57 -7.37
N TRP A 21 3.38 -3.80 -7.88
CA TRP A 21 3.47 -5.02 -7.06
C TRP A 21 4.90 -5.31 -6.61
N ARG A 22 5.10 -5.54 -5.32
CA ARG A 22 6.37 -5.98 -4.74
C ARG A 22 6.17 -7.10 -3.73
N CYS A 23 7.01 -8.13 -3.81
CA CYS A 23 7.11 -9.18 -2.79
C CYS A 23 8.57 -9.62 -2.65
N ILE A 24 8.98 -10.03 -1.45
CA ILE A 24 10.30 -10.66 -1.24
C ILE A 24 10.19 -12.17 -1.45
N GLU A 25 9.19 -12.80 -0.84
CA GLU A 25 8.92 -14.23 -0.98
C GLU A 25 7.76 -14.50 -1.96
N LYS A 26 7.67 -15.72 -2.50
CA LYS A 26 6.53 -16.18 -3.31
C LYS A 26 5.33 -16.54 -2.43
N SER A 27 4.79 -15.57 -1.70
CA SER A 27 3.51 -15.67 -1.00
C SER A 27 2.77 -14.35 -1.16
N ASP A 28 1.53 -14.45 -1.61
CA ASP A 28 0.58 -13.36 -1.85
C ASP A 28 -0.71 -13.55 -1.05
N ASP A 29 -0.67 -14.42 -0.04
CA ASP A 29 -1.79 -14.65 0.88
C ASP A 29 -2.19 -13.35 1.57
N TYR A 30 -1.21 -12.52 1.94
CA TYR A 30 -1.42 -11.18 2.47
C TYR A 30 -0.86 -10.11 1.53
N VAL A 31 -1.71 -9.14 1.17
CA VAL A 31 -1.33 -8.04 0.28
C VAL A 31 -1.67 -6.71 0.95
N CYS A 32 -0.67 -5.85 1.14
CA CYS A 32 -0.88 -4.49 1.63
C CYS A 32 -1.01 -3.54 0.45
N VAL A 33 -2.19 -2.93 0.28
CA VAL A 33 -2.45 -1.93 -0.76
C VAL A 33 -2.19 -0.55 -0.18
N LEU A 34 -1.40 0.27 -0.89
CA LEU A 34 -0.92 1.56 -0.42
C LEU A 34 -1.17 2.67 -1.45
N ASP A 35 -1.78 3.76 -0.99
CA ASP A 35 -1.80 5.04 -1.68
C ASP A 35 -1.19 6.10 -0.74
N PRO A 36 0.06 6.56 -0.99
CA PRO A 36 0.71 7.55 -0.13
C PRO A 36 -0.01 8.89 -0.09
N ILE A 37 -0.63 9.31 -1.20
CA ILE A 37 -1.25 10.63 -1.40
C ILE A 37 -2.55 10.47 -2.21
N ASP A 38 -3.60 10.01 -1.54
CA ASP A 38 -4.95 10.08 -2.09
C ASP A 38 -5.39 11.54 -2.10
N GLY A 39 -5.87 12.00 -3.25
CA GLY A 39 -6.17 13.41 -3.48
C GLY A 39 -4.95 14.23 -3.92
N THR A 40 -4.10 13.70 -4.80
CA THR A 40 -2.91 14.40 -5.36
C THR A 40 -3.22 15.81 -5.88
N LYS A 41 -4.40 16.04 -6.48
CA LYS A 41 -4.84 17.38 -6.92
C LYS A 41 -5.02 18.34 -5.74
N SER A 42 -5.61 17.89 -4.64
CA SER A 42 -5.75 18.68 -3.42
C SER A 42 -4.37 18.98 -2.81
N PHE A 43 -3.49 17.98 -2.79
CA PHE A 43 -2.11 18.14 -2.32
C PHE A 43 -1.35 19.22 -3.12
N ILE A 44 -1.33 19.12 -4.45
CA ILE A 44 -0.63 20.08 -5.31
C ILE A 44 -1.24 21.49 -5.23
N THR A 45 -2.54 21.60 -4.98
CA THR A 45 -3.23 22.91 -4.86
C THR A 45 -3.22 23.48 -3.44
N GLY A 46 -2.51 22.86 -2.49
CA GLY A 46 -2.36 23.35 -1.13
C GLY A 46 -3.63 23.21 -0.27
N LYS A 47 -4.58 22.38 -0.69
CA LYS A 47 -5.79 22.10 0.10
C LYS A 47 -5.51 20.95 1.06
N PRO A 48 -5.91 21.04 2.35
CA PRO A 48 -5.68 19.99 3.34
C PRO A 48 -6.64 18.79 3.19
N LEU A 49 -7.08 18.50 1.96
CA LEU A 49 -8.00 17.41 1.63
C LEU A 49 -7.24 16.33 0.84
N PHE A 50 -6.22 15.78 1.48
CA PHE A 50 -5.45 14.63 1.00
C PHE A 50 -5.12 13.74 2.20
N GLY A 51 -4.80 12.47 1.95
CA GLY A 51 -4.47 11.52 3.00
C GLY A 51 -3.62 10.37 2.49
N THR A 52 -3.28 9.48 3.40
CA THR A 52 -2.62 8.21 3.08
C THR A 52 -3.62 7.09 3.27
N LEU A 53 -3.80 6.25 2.27
CA LEU A 53 -4.65 5.06 2.35
C LEU A 53 -3.77 3.82 2.51
N ILE A 54 -4.21 2.94 3.40
CA ILE A 54 -3.62 1.63 3.63
C ILE A 54 -4.75 0.62 3.80
N SER A 55 -4.65 -0.50 3.10
CA SER A 55 -5.56 -1.64 3.28
C SER A 55 -4.76 -2.94 3.31
N LEU A 56 -5.26 -3.92 4.03
CA LEU A 56 -4.73 -5.27 4.05
C LEU A 56 -5.75 -6.21 3.42
N LEU A 57 -5.31 -6.97 2.43
CA LEU A 57 -6.07 -8.04 1.83
C LEU A 57 -5.52 -9.38 2.31
N TYR A 58 -6.44 -10.32 2.56
CA TYR A 58 -6.13 -11.73 2.75
C TYR A 58 -6.82 -12.54 1.66
N ASN A 59 -6.06 -13.29 0.87
CA ASN A 59 -6.56 -14.06 -0.29
C ASN A 59 -7.44 -13.20 -1.23
N GLY A 60 -6.96 -12.00 -1.54
CA GLY A 60 -7.64 -11.04 -2.42
C GLY A 60 -8.89 -10.38 -1.82
N LYS A 61 -9.21 -10.60 -0.54
CA LYS A 61 -10.36 -9.98 0.14
C LYS A 61 -9.88 -8.96 1.18
N PRO A 62 -10.47 -7.75 1.23
CA PRO A 62 -10.10 -6.76 2.24
C PRO A 62 -10.48 -7.29 3.62
N VAL A 63 -9.52 -7.23 4.53
CA VAL A 63 -9.70 -7.59 5.95
C VAL A 63 -9.54 -6.37 6.86
N PHE A 64 -8.79 -5.37 6.42
CA PHE A 64 -8.61 -4.07 7.08
C PHE A 64 -8.43 -2.94 6.06
#